data_AF-A0A3D5UU94-F1
#
_entry.id   AF-A0A3D5UU94-F1
#
_cell.length_a   1.000
_cell.length_b   1.000
_cell.length_c   1.000
_cell.angle_alpha   90.00
_cell.angle_beta   90.00
_cell.angle_gamma   90.00
#
_symmetry.space_group_name_H-M   'P 1'
#
loop_
_entity.id
_entity.type
_entity.pdbx_description
1 polymer ?
#
loop_
_entity_poly.entity_id
_entity_poly.type
_entity_poly.pdbx_seq_one_letter_code
_entity_poly.pdbx_strand_id
1 'polypeptide(L)'
;MGDIVINSAVRSNLQTLQGTAKLMAQTQGRLASGLKVSSALDNPQSYFTAAGLNARATDLSTIQDSLSLGVKTLNAADEGIKAIQKLVDQAKSVANQALQAKATATTLDATAEAAAIAGSAGARTVSFQIGTATA
;
A
#
# COMPACT_ATOMS: atom_id res chain seq x y z
N MET A 1 74.32 -22.32 -39.77
CA MET A 1 73.47 -23.26 -40.55
C MET A 1 72.59 -23.99 -39.55
N GLY A 2 71.32 -23.66 -39.36
CA GLY A 2 70.50 -22.68 -40.07
C GLY A 2 69.64 -21.92 -39.08
N ASP A 3 69.57 -20.61 -39.27
CA ASP A 3 68.39 -19.87 -38.87
C ASP A 3 67.20 -20.63 -39.44
N ILE A 4 66.40 -21.21 -38.56
CA ILE A 4 65.03 -21.56 -38.91
C ILE A 4 64.34 -20.20 -39.06
N VAL A 5 64.58 -19.55 -40.21
CA VAL A 5 63.71 -18.53 -40.75
C VAL A 5 62.41 -19.24 -40.98
N ILE A 6 61.58 -19.27 -39.94
CA ILE A 6 60.19 -19.73 -40.04
C ILE A 6 59.63 -18.95 -41.21
N ASN A 7 59.44 -19.66 -42.33
CA ASN A 7 59.02 -19.14 -43.62
C ASN A 7 57.87 -18.16 -43.35
N SER A 8 57.92 -16.96 -43.96
CA SER A 8 56.91 -15.91 -43.84
C SER A 8 55.47 -16.46 -43.81
N ALA A 9 55.19 -17.46 -44.67
CA ALA A 9 53.91 -18.16 -44.74
C ALA A 9 53.53 -18.91 -43.45
N VAL A 10 54.47 -19.59 -42.79
CA VAL A 10 54.24 -20.35 -41.55
C VAL A 10 53.99 -19.40 -40.36
N ARG A 11 54.66 -18.24 -40.32
CA ARG A 11 54.43 -17.22 -39.29
C ARG A 11 53.06 -16.55 -39.47
N SER A 12 52.66 -16.28 -40.72
CA SER A 12 51.32 -15.80 -41.05
C SER A 12 50.25 -16.79 -40.57
N ASN A 13 50.43 -18.08 -40.84
CA ASN A 13 49.50 -19.11 -40.38
C ASN A 13 49.46 -19.23 -38.85
N LEU A 14 50.60 -19.14 -38.17
CA LEU A 14 50.65 -19.09 -36.70
C LEU A 14 49.99 -17.84 -36.13
N GLN A 15 50.14 -16.68 -36.76
CA GLN A 15 49.48 -15.45 -36.34
C GLN A 15 47.95 -15.56 -36.50
N THR A 16 47.47 -16.20 -37.57
CA THR A 16 46.05 -16.53 -37.74
C THR A 16 45.58 -17.49 -36.64
N LEU A 17 46.32 -18.57 -36.36
CA LEU A 17 45.98 -19.52 -35.29
C LEU A 17 45.98 -18.86 -33.90
N GLN A 18 46.90 -17.95 -33.62
CA GLN A 18 46.92 -17.15 -32.39
C GLN A 18 45.71 -16.20 -32.31
N GLY A 19 45.33 -15.59 -33.43
CA GLY A 19 44.10 -14.79 -33.54
C GLY A 19 42.84 -15.62 -33.28
N THR A 20 42.75 -16.81 -33.87
CA THR A 20 41.64 -17.75 -33.65
C THR A 20 41.60 -18.24 -32.19
N ALA A 21 42.75 -18.58 -31.60
CA ALA A 21 42.82 -19.00 -30.20
C ALA A 21 42.35 -17.88 -29.25
N LYS A 22 42.72 -16.62 -29.53
CA LYS A 22 42.25 -15.45 -28.77
C LYS A 22 40.75 -15.24 -28.92
N LEU A 23 40.20 -15.36 -30.14
CA LEU A 23 38.76 -15.23 -30.38
C LEU A 23 37.96 -16.35 -29.70
N MET A 24 38.50 -17.57 -29.70
CA MET A 24 37.91 -18.71 -29.01
C MET A 24 37.91 -18.50 -27.49
N ALA A 25 39.01 -18.02 -26.91
CA ALA A 25 39.07 -17.68 -25.49
C ALA A 25 38.08 -16.56 -25.10
N GLN A 26 37.94 -15.54 -25.95
CA GLN A 26 36.94 -14.48 -25.74
C GLN A 26 35.50 -15.02 -25.82
N THR A 27 35.22 -15.89 -26.79
CA THR A 27 33.90 -16.52 -26.92
C THR A 27 33.58 -17.39 -25.73
N GLN A 28 34.54 -18.19 -25.25
CA GLN A 28 34.38 -18.99 -24.04
C GLN A 28 34.12 -18.11 -22.81
N GLY A 29 34.82 -16.98 -22.68
CA GLY A 29 34.58 -16.01 -21.61
C GLY A 29 33.19 -15.38 -21.66
N ARG A 30 32.71 -15.04 -22.85
CA ARG A 30 31.34 -14.53 -23.06
C ARG A 30 30.28 -15.58 -22.79
N LEU A 31 30.50 -16.84 -23.17
CA LEU A 31 29.59 -17.94 -22.89
C LEU A 31 29.52 -18.27 -21.39
N ALA A 32 30.66 -18.25 -20.69
CA ALA A 32 30.72 -18.53 -19.26
C ALA A 32 30.06 -17.42 -18.41
N SER A 33 30.21 -16.15 -18.81
CA SER A 33 29.61 -15.01 -18.10
C SER A 33 28.20 -14.65 -18.57
N GLY A 34 27.81 -15.08 -19.78
CA GLY A 34 26.58 -14.60 -20.45
C GLY A 34 26.63 -13.13 -20.86
N LEU A 35 27.72 -12.41 -20.58
CA LEU A 35 27.85 -10.98 -20.82
C LEU A 35 28.66 -10.73 -22.09
N LYS A 36 28.12 -9.89 -22.99
CA LYS A 36 28.86 -9.41 -24.15
C LYS A 36 30.11 -8.61 -23.75
N VAL A 37 30.04 -7.86 -22.65
CA VAL A 37 31.15 -7.04 -22.10
C VAL A 37 31.31 -7.40 -20.63
N SER A 38 32.29 -8.26 -20.32
CA SER A 38 32.53 -8.73 -18.95
C SER A 38 33.51 -7.86 -18.16
N SER A 39 34.28 -7.00 -18.82
CA SER A 39 35.29 -6.16 -18.15
C SER A 39 35.39 -4.77 -18.77
N ALA A 40 35.89 -3.82 -17.98
CA ALA A 40 36.17 -2.46 -18.45
C ALA A 40 37.21 -2.41 -19.58
N LEU A 41 38.02 -3.47 -19.77
CA LEU A 41 38.96 -3.60 -20.87
C LEU A 41 38.30 -3.94 -22.21
N ASP A 42 37.11 -4.57 -22.22
CA ASP A 42 36.39 -4.93 -23.45
C ASP A 42 35.59 -3.72 -23.99
N ASN A 43 34.89 -3.00 -23.11
CA ASN A 43 34.29 -1.70 -23.43
C ASN A 43 33.98 -0.91 -22.14
N PRO A 44 34.74 0.15 -21.81
CA PRO A 44 34.55 0.87 -20.55
C PRO A 44 33.18 1.58 -20.49
N GLN A 45 32.72 2.19 -21.59
CA GLN A 45 31.45 2.91 -21.61
C GLN A 45 30.26 1.97 -21.35
N SER A 46 30.22 0.81 -22.02
CA SER A 46 29.14 -0.17 -21.81
C SER A 46 29.23 -0.84 -20.44
N TYR A 47 30.44 -1.14 -19.95
CA TYR A 47 30.62 -1.78 -18.65
C TYR A 47 30.17 -0.88 -17.50
N PHE A 48 30.59 0.39 -17.48
CA PHE A 48 30.22 1.31 -16.39
C PHE A 48 28.76 1.77 -16.45
N THR A 49 28.17 1.89 -17.65
CA THR A 49 26.73 2.16 -17.76
C THR A 49 25.90 0.98 -17.25
N ALA A 50 26.24 -0.26 -17.64
CA ALA A 50 25.61 -1.46 -17.12
C ALA A 50 25.78 -1.60 -15.59
N ALA A 51 26.97 -1.32 -15.06
CA ALA A 51 27.22 -1.34 -13.62
C ALA A 51 26.36 -0.31 -12.87
N GLY A 52 26.24 0.91 -13.39
CA GLY A 52 25.36 1.94 -12.82
C GLY A 52 23.88 1.56 -12.87
N LEU A 53 23.43 0.94 -13.97
CA LEU A 53 22.06 0.42 -14.09
C LEU A 53 21.80 -0.72 -13.10
N ASN A 54 22.77 -1.61 -12.86
CA ASN A 54 22.63 -2.71 -11.91
C ASN A 54 22.56 -2.21 -10.45
N ALA A 55 23.36 -1.20 -10.10
CA ALA A 55 23.26 -0.54 -8.79
C ALA A 55 21.86 0.08 -8.60
N ARG A 56 21.37 0.83 -9.60
CA ARG A 56 20.03 1.41 -9.56
C ARG A 56 18.92 0.36 -9.46
N ALA A 57 19.05 -0.78 -10.15
CA ALA A 57 18.08 -1.87 -10.05
C ALA A 57 18.02 -2.45 -8.62
N THR A 58 19.17 -2.57 -7.96
CA THR A 58 19.27 -3.03 -6.56
C THR A 58 18.60 -2.04 -5.60
N ASP A 59 18.85 -0.74 -5.79
CA ASP A 59 18.18 0.31 -5.02
C ASP A 59 16.66 0.29 -5.22
N LEU A 60 16.22 0.14 -6.48
CA LEU A 60 14.80 0.03 -6.82
C LEU A 60 14.15 -1.20 -6.19
N SER A 61 14.84 -2.34 -6.09
CA SER A 61 14.36 -3.53 -5.37
C SER A 61 14.13 -3.21 -3.89
N THR A 62 15.06 -2.51 -3.26
CA THR A 62 14.95 -2.12 -1.85
C THR A 62 13.78 -1.15 -1.62
N ILE A 63 13.59 -0.20 -2.55
CA ILE A 63 12.45 0.72 -2.53
C ILE A 63 11.14 -0.05 -2.77
N GLN A 64 11.12 -1.02 -3.68
CA GLN A 64 9.94 -1.84 -3.95
C GLN A 64 9.49 -2.60 -2.70
N ASP A 65 10.42 -3.16 -1.92
CA ASP A 65 10.10 -3.84 -0.67
C ASP A 65 9.53 -2.87 0.38
N SER A 66 10.15 -1.68 0.50
CA SER A 66 9.67 -0.62 1.39
C SER A 66 8.28 -0.11 0.99
N LEU A 67 8.03 0.04 -0.31
CA LEU A 67 6.71 0.39 -0.84
C LEU A 67 5.69 -0.73 -0.60
N SER A 68 6.07 -2.00 -0.76
CA SER A 68 5.20 -3.14 -0.46
C SER A 68 4.78 -3.15 1.01
N LEU A 69 5.71 -2.85 1.92
CA LEU A 69 5.40 -2.66 3.33
C LEU A 69 4.47 -1.45 3.54
N GLY A 70 4.75 -0.31 2.90
CA GLY A 70 3.91 0.88 2.96
C GLY A 70 2.49 0.68 2.42
N VAL A 71 2.32 -0.10 1.35
CA VAL A 71 0.99 -0.45 0.82
C VAL A 71 0.24 -1.33 1.81
N LYS A 72 0.90 -2.29 2.44
CA LYS A 72 0.26 -3.12 3.48
C LYS A 72 -0.18 -2.30 4.69
N THR A 73 0.62 -1.33 5.13
CA THR A 73 0.24 -0.44 6.24
C THR A 73 -0.93 0.47 5.85
N LEU A 74 -0.93 1.01 4.62
CA LEU A 74 -2.05 1.79 4.11
C LEU A 74 -3.34 0.96 3.98
N ASN A 75 -3.25 -0.30 3.55
CA ASN A 75 -4.41 -1.20 3.49
C ASN A 75 -4.99 -1.48 4.88
N ALA A 76 -4.13 -1.75 5.87
CA ALA A 76 -4.58 -1.91 7.25
C ALA A 76 -5.21 -0.62 7.81
N ALA A 77 -4.65 0.54 7.47
CA ALA A 77 -5.24 1.83 7.83
C ALA A 77 -6.61 2.06 7.15
N ASP A 78 -6.77 1.68 5.88
CA ASP A 78 -8.06 1.76 5.16
C ASP A 78 -9.14 0.88 5.81
N GLU A 79 -8.80 -0.35 6.18
CA GLU A 79 -9.69 -1.22 6.96
C GLU A 79 -10.05 -0.63 8.33
N GLY A 80 -9.06 -0.05 9.03
CA GLY A 80 -9.28 0.65 10.30
C GLY A 80 -10.23 1.84 10.15
N ILE A 81 -10.05 2.67 9.10
CA ILE A 81 -10.91 3.82 8.82
C ILE A 81 -12.34 3.35 8.49
N LYS A 82 -12.52 2.28 7.72
CA LYS A 82 -13.85 1.70 7.46
C LYS A 82 -14.53 1.22 8.74
N ALA A 83 -13.78 0.62 9.67
CA ALA A 83 -14.33 0.23 10.98
C ALA A 83 -14.78 1.46 11.78
N ILE A 84 -14.00 2.54 11.77
CA ILE A 84 -14.38 3.82 12.41
C ILE A 84 -15.63 4.41 11.77
N GLN A 85 -15.75 4.41 10.44
CA GLN A 85 -16.95 4.88 9.74
C GLN A 85 -18.20 4.11 10.19
N LYS A 86 -18.11 2.76 10.25
CA LYS A 86 -19.21 1.92 10.76
C LYS A 86 -19.58 2.26 12.20
N LEU A 87 -18.59 2.50 13.06
CA LEU A 87 -18.83 2.91 14.45
C LEU A 87 -19.55 4.27 14.52
N VAL A 88 -19.17 5.23 13.68
CA VAL A 88 -19.84 6.54 13.59
C VAL A 88 -21.29 6.38 13.14
N ASP A 89 -21.57 5.52 12.16
CA ASP A 89 -22.93 5.27 11.70
C ASP A 89 -23.79 4.59 12.77
N GLN A 90 -23.23 3.62 13.50
CA GLN A 90 -23.89 3.02 14.67
C GLN A 90 -24.16 4.06 15.76
N ALA A 91 -23.20 4.91 16.08
CA ALA A 91 -23.35 5.97 17.07
C ALA A 91 -24.44 6.98 16.67
N LYS A 92 -24.53 7.36 15.38
CA LYS A 92 -25.64 8.17 14.86
C LYS A 92 -26.99 7.46 15.02
N SER A 93 -27.06 6.17 14.71
CA SER A 93 -28.28 5.38 14.88
C SER A 93 -28.74 5.37 16.34
N VAL A 94 -27.82 5.10 17.27
CA VAL A 94 -28.10 5.12 18.72
C VAL A 94 -28.50 6.52 19.19
N ALA A 95 -27.83 7.58 18.72
CA ALA A 95 -28.20 8.96 19.05
C ALA A 95 -29.62 9.30 18.56
N ASN A 96 -29.99 8.86 17.36
CA ASN A 96 -31.34 9.04 16.83
C ASN A 96 -32.38 8.19 17.59
N GLN A 97 -32.03 6.99 18.03
CA GLN A 97 -32.90 6.17 18.90
C GLN A 97 -33.11 6.85 20.26
N ALA A 98 -32.05 7.41 20.86
CA ALA A 98 -32.15 8.15 22.11
C ALA A 98 -32.99 9.44 21.98
N LEU A 99 -32.87 10.15 20.85
CA LEU A 99 -33.69 11.33 20.55
C LEU A 99 -35.18 10.95 20.45
N GLN A 100 -35.51 9.87 19.75
CA GLN A 100 -36.89 9.36 19.64
C GLN A 100 -37.44 8.85 20.97
N ALA A 101 -36.63 8.14 21.77
CA ALA A 101 -37.04 7.66 23.09
C ALA A 101 -37.43 8.81 24.02
N LYS A 102 -36.73 9.95 23.95
CA LYS A 102 -37.07 11.15 24.74
C LYS A 102 -38.35 11.86 24.25
N ALA A 103 -38.74 11.69 22.99
CA ALA A 103 -39.96 12.25 22.43
C ALA A 103 -41.23 11.49 22.85
N THR A 104 -41.11 10.31 23.47
CA THR A 104 -42.25 9.63 24.10
C THR A 104 -42.51 10.29 25.45
N ALA A 105 -43.17 11.45 25.42
CA ALA A 105 -43.78 12.02 26.61
C ALA A 105 -44.68 10.95 27.22
N THR A 106 -44.28 10.40 28.36
CA THR A 106 -45.14 9.52 29.15
C THR A 106 -46.24 10.42 29.70
N THR A 107 -47.35 10.57 28.97
CA THR A 107 -48.56 11.15 29.53
C THR A 107 -49.00 10.19 30.62
N LEU A 108 -48.79 10.57 31.88
CA LEU A 108 -49.47 9.90 32.99
C LEU A 108 -50.97 10.23 32.85
N ASP A 109 -51.72 9.37 32.17
CA ASP A 109 -53.19 9.37 32.21
C ASP A 109 -53.66 8.77 33.54
N ALA A 110 -53.24 9.37 34.65
CA ALA A 110 -53.80 9.10 35.96
C ALA A 110 -54.96 10.07 36.19
N THR A 111 -56.19 9.61 35.95
CA THR A 111 -57.39 10.35 36.35
C THR A 111 -57.50 10.28 37.87
N ALA A 112 -56.99 11.29 38.58
CA ALA A 112 -57.25 11.45 40.00
C ALA A 112 -58.61 12.16 40.16
N GLU A 113 -59.58 11.48 40.77
CA GLU A 113 -60.81 12.14 41.23
C GLU A 113 -60.44 13.11 42.36
N ALA A 114 -60.40 14.41 42.06
CA ALA A 114 -60.29 15.42 43.09
C ALA A 114 -61.60 15.44 43.89
N ALA A 115 -61.52 15.16 45.20
CA ALA A 115 -62.62 15.42 46.11
C ALA A 115 -63.07 16.89 45.96
N ALA A 116 -64.38 17.12 45.95
CA ALA A 116 -64.99 18.41 45.64
C ALA A 116 -64.28 19.57 46.36
N ILE A 117 -63.79 20.54 45.58
CA ILE A 117 -63.27 21.79 46.11
C ILE A 117 -64.46 22.51 46.75
N ALA A 118 -64.38 22.82 48.04
CA ALA A 118 -65.48 23.40 48.80
C ALA A 118 -66.04 24.64 48.06
N GLY A 119 -67.30 24.53 47.58
CA GLY A 119 -68.01 25.62 46.88
C GLY A 119 -68.31 25.43 45.40
N SER A 120 -67.94 24.31 44.75
CA SER A 120 -68.30 24.07 43.33
C SER A 120 -69.26 22.88 43.14
N ALA A 121 -70.41 23.11 42.50
CA ALA A 121 -71.35 22.08 42.09
C ALA A 121 -70.93 21.45 40.75
N GLY A 122 -70.24 20.31 40.78
CA GLY A 122 -69.95 19.49 39.60
C GLY A 122 -68.54 18.86 39.61
N ALA A 123 -68.43 17.62 39.14
CA ALA A 123 -67.15 16.94 38.96
C ALA A 123 -66.29 17.71 37.96
N ARG A 124 -65.10 18.16 38.38
CA ARG A 124 -64.15 18.85 37.51
C ARG A 124 -62.96 17.94 37.24
N THR A 125 -62.69 17.67 35.97
CA THR A 125 -61.47 16.98 35.55
C THR A 125 -60.30 17.95 35.66
N VAL A 126 -59.28 17.61 36.46
CA VAL A 126 -58.02 18.37 36.57
C VAL A 126 -56.96 17.62 35.77
N SER A 127 -56.52 18.18 34.66
CA SER A 127 -55.41 17.64 33.87
C SER A 127 -54.10 18.26 34.32
N PHE A 128 -53.18 17.42 34.81
CA PHE A 128 -51.81 17.83 35.10
C PHE A 128 -50.93 17.51 33.88
N GLN A 129 -50.55 18.54 33.13
CA GLN A 129 -49.53 18.39 32.08
C GLN A 129 -48.15 18.62 32.68
N ILE A 130 -47.28 17.62 32.63
CA ILE A 130 -45.85 17.76 32.95
C ILE A 130 -45.07 17.65 31.65
N GLY A 131 -44.54 18.78 31.19
CA GLY A 131 -43.74 18.89 29.96
C GLY A 131 -44.52 19.55 28.82
N THR A 132 -44.04 20.69 28.36
CA THR A 132 -44.49 21.31 27.12
C THR A 132 -43.82 20.59 25.96
N ALA A 133 -44.60 19.86 25.18
CA ALA A 133 -44.18 19.42 23.85
C ALA A 133 -44.06 20.66 22.97
N THR A 134 -42.86 21.24 22.90
CA THR A 134 -42.53 22.24 21.89
C THR A 134 -41.66 21.56 20.85
N ALA A 135 -42.22 21.44 19.65
CA ALA A 135 -41.49 21.12 18.43
C ALA A 135 -40.45 22.20 18.11
#